data_AF-A0A1X7UBB4-F1
#
_entry.id   AF-A0A1X7UBB4-F1
#
_cell.length_a   1.000
_cell.length_b   1.000
_cell.length_c   1.000
_cell.angle_alpha   90.00
_cell.angle_beta   90.00
_cell.angle_gamma   90.00
#
_symmetry.space_group_name_H-M   'P 1'
#
loop_
_entity.id
_entity.type
_entity.pdbx_description
1 polymer ?
#
loop_
_entity_poly.entity_id
_entity_poly.type
_entity_poly.pdbx_seq_one_letter_code
_entity_poly.pdbx_strand_id
1 'polypeptide(L)'
;SSGVLRKNKMKNEDMVAILSFLQQYVPVRLENVELVDPNDGQVFQLSADCFHYVLFGGDQLTAERDTGAKRSKDNENQGIDRLKGLVPETEDWHAKVCFLKAHILHRVMKKLGLNTLDETPSSDSTFGDIFLNSSDAKREDAFMNFVSDIVNEYTHGFETNQLQNVKEQDPVLAYA
;
A
#
# COMPACT_ATOMS: atom_id res chain seq x y z
N SER A 1 32.71 10.71 4.64
CA SER A 1 32.27 11.81 3.75
C SER A 1 30.76 11.83 3.75
N SER A 2 30.15 12.98 4.09
CA SER A 2 28.73 13.09 4.46
C SER A 2 27.77 12.62 3.35
N GLY A 3 26.91 11.65 3.68
CA GLY A 3 25.99 10.95 2.78
C GLY A 3 24.71 11.72 2.43
N VAL A 4 24.83 12.95 1.94
CA VAL A 4 23.69 13.74 1.47
C VAL A 4 23.80 13.97 -0.03
N LEU A 5 22.93 13.34 -0.82
CA LEU A 5 22.77 13.67 -2.24
C LEU A 5 22.13 15.05 -2.36
N ARG A 6 22.88 16.03 -2.86
CA ARG A 6 22.33 17.34 -3.25
C ARG A 6 21.68 17.24 -4.63
N LYS A 7 20.47 16.70 -4.69
CA LYS A 7 19.72 16.48 -5.93
C LYS A 7 18.30 17.03 -5.82
N ASN A 8 17.78 17.59 -6.92
CA ASN A 8 16.46 18.20 -6.94
C ASN A 8 15.43 17.22 -7.53
N LYS A 9 14.46 16.78 -6.70
CA LYS A 9 13.38 15.88 -7.14
C LYS A 9 12.51 16.41 -8.28
N MET A 10 12.54 17.72 -8.55
CA MET A 10 11.80 18.35 -9.63
C MET A 10 12.45 18.15 -11.01
N LYS A 11 13.76 17.84 -11.06
CA LYS A 11 14.49 17.64 -12.31
C LYS A 11 14.58 16.15 -12.61
N ASN A 12 14.16 15.73 -13.79
CA ASN A 12 14.14 14.31 -14.17
C ASN A 12 15.52 13.66 -14.07
N GLU A 13 16.57 14.30 -14.58
CA GLU A 13 17.95 13.80 -14.48
C GLU A 13 18.43 13.59 -13.04
N ASP A 14 18.04 14.50 -12.14
CA ASP A 14 18.36 14.39 -10.72
C ASP A 14 17.52 13.29 -10.04
N MET A 15 16.27 13.09 -10.46
CA MET A 15 15.43 11.96 -10.01
C MET A 15 16.02 10.63 -10.45
N VAL A 16 16.44 10.48 -11.70
CA VAL A 16 17.16 9.29 -12.17
C VAL A 16 18.41 9.05 -11.32
N ALA A 17 19.20 10.09 -11.05
CA ALA A 17 20.39 9.96 -10.20
C ALA A 17 20.05 9.54 -8.75
N ILE A 18 18.96 10.04 -8.19
CA ILE A 18 18.47 9.62 -6.87
C ILE A 18 18.08 8.14 -6.91
N LEU A 19 17.28 7.73 -7.90
CA LEU A 19 16.80 6.35 -8.02
C LEU A 19 17.95 5.39 -8.28
N SER A 20 18.91 5.72 -9.16
CA SER A 20 20.12 4.92 -9.37
C SER A 20 20.94 4.77 -8.10
N PHE A 21 21.08 5.84 -7.32
CA PHE A 21 21.76 5.76 -6.02
C PHE A 21 21.00 4.89 -5.02
N LEU A 22 19.67 4.89 -5.01
CA LEU A 22 18.87 4.05 -4.10
C LEU A 22 18.82 2.60 -4.56
N GLN A 23 18.82 2.36 -5.87
CA GLN A 23 18.78 1.04 -6.49
C GLN A 23 19.97 0.16 -6.06
N GLN A 24 21.11 0.75 -5.70
CA GLN A 24 22.27 0.02 -5.17
C GLN A 24 21.99 -0.71 -3.83
N TYR A 25 20.98 -0.26 -3.09
CA TYR A 25 20.56 -0.87 -1.84
C TYR A 25 19.47 -1.91 -2.02
N VAL A 26 18.92 -2.06 -3.24
CA VAL A 26 17.91 -3.07 -3.53
C VAL A 26 18.60 -4.44 -3.68
N PRO A 27 18.27 -5.43 -2.83
CA PRO A 27 18.80 -6.77 -2.99
C PRO A 27 18.39 -7.38 -4.32
N VAL A 28 19.37 -7.88 -5.08
CA VAL A 28 19.19 -8.53 -6.38
C VAL A 28 19.74 -9.94 -6.34
N ARG A 29 18.98 -10.89 -6.90
CA ARG A 29 19.48 -12.20 -7.31
C ARG A 29 19.46 -12.27 -8.82
N LEU A 30 20.56 -12.73 -9.40
CA LEU A 30 20.66 -13.03 -10.82
C LEU A 30 20.25 -14.49 -11.03
N GLU A 31 19.17 -14.72 -11.76
CA GLU A 31 18.76 -16.05 -12.20
C GLU A 31 19.14 -16.24 -13.66
N ASN A 32 19.90 -17.29 -13.96
CA ASN A 32 20.21 -17.69 -15.33
C ASN A 32 19.33 -18.87 -15.69
N VAL A 33 18.50 -18.70 -16.70
CA VAL A 33 17.58 -19.72 -17.22
C VAL A 33 18.05 -20.11 -18.61
N GLU A 34 18.25 -21.41 -18.82
CA GLU A 34 18.47 -21.94 -20.17
C GLU A 34 17.12 -22.19 -20.82
N LEU A 35 16.86 -21.50 -21.92
CA LEU A 35 15.69 -21.71 -22.77
C LEU A 35 16.13 -22.45 -24.02
N VAL A 36 15.34 -23.44 -24.42
CA VAL A 36 15.52 -24.14 -25.69
C VAL A 36 14.50 -23.58 -26.67
N ASP A 37 14.94 -23.11 -27.84
CA ASP A 37 14.02 -22.74 -28.90
C ASP A 37 13.22 -23.96 -29.33
N PRO A 38 11.88 -23.91 -29.31
CA PRO A 38 11.06 -25.02 -29.76
C PRO A 38 11.17 -25.29 -31.28
N ASN A 39 11.70 -24.36 -32.08
CA ASN A 39 11.74 -24.47 -33.53
C ASN A 39 13.05 -25.03 -34.07
N ASP A 40 14.20 -24.64 -33.50
CA ASP A 40 15.53 -25.05 -34.00
C ASP A 40 16.39 -25.79 -32.94
N GLY A 41 15.90 -25.91 -31.71
CA GLY A 41 16.60 -26.59 -30.61
C GLY A 41 17.81 -25.83 -30.07
N GLN A 42 17.99 -24.56 -30.46
CA GLN A 42 19.08 -23.72 -29.97
C GLN A 42 18.88 -23.39 -28.47
N VAL A 43 19.94 -23.52 -27.68
CA VAL A 43 19.93 -23.17 -26.25
C VAL A 43 20.34 -21.71 -26.09
N PHE A 44 19.47 -20.92 -25.48
CA PHE A 44 19.71 -19.53 -25.08
C PHE A 44 19.86 -19.44 -23.57
N GLN A 45 20.89 -18.74 -23.11
CA GLN A 45 20.98 -18.34 -21.72
C GLN A 45 20.29 -16.98 -21.53
N LEU A 46 19.28 -16.96 -20.68
CA LEU A 46 18.51 -15.77 -20.33
C LEU A 46 18.80 -15.42 -18.88
N SER A 47 19.43 -14.28 -18.65
CA SER A 47 19.64 -13.74 -17.31
C SER A 47 18.46 -12.84 -16.93
N ALA A 48 17.87 -13.10 -15.78
CA ALA A 48 16.78 -12.31 -15.21
C ALA A 48 17.19 -11.77 -13.84
N ASP A 49 16.91 -10.49 -13.61
CA ASP A 49 17.08 -9.87 -12.31
C ASP A 49 15.83 -10.11 -11.44
N CYS A 50 16.01 -10.82 -10.34
CA CYS A 50 14.99 -11.00 -9.31
C CYS A 50 15.25 -10.01 -8.16
N PHE A 51 14.40 -8.99 -8.06
CA PHE A 51 14.48 -7.97 -7.02
C PHE A 51 13.71 -8.37 -5.78
N HIS A 52 14.27 -8.10 -4.60
CA HIS A 52 13.46 -7.88 -3.42
C HIS A 52 12.99 -6.42 -3.45
N TYR A 53 11.77 -6.19 -3.96
CA TYR A 53 11.27 -4.85 -4.21
C TYR A 53 11.29 -3.98 -2.94
N VAL A 54 11.80 -2.76 -3.07
CA VAL A 54 11.86 -1.77 -1.99
C VAL A 54 10.89 -0.62 -2.32
N LEU A 55 10.05 -0.25 -1.36
CA LEU A 55 9.13 0.87 -1.53
C LEU A 55 9.88 2.20 -1.52
N PHE A 56 9.57 3.06 -2.47
CA PHE A 56 10.09 4.42 -2.56
C PHE A 56 8.96 5.41 -2.27
N GLY A 57 8.85 5.78 -0.99
CA GLY A 57 7.79 6.63 -0.48
C GLY A 57 7.92 8.10 -0.87
N GLY A 58 6.78 8.74 -1.12
CA GLY A 58 6.68 10.17 -1.33
C GLY A 58 5.25 10.69 -1.42
N ASP A 59 5.12 11.99 -1.71
CA ASP A 59 3.83 12.55 -2.13
C ASP A 59 3.47 12.09 -3.55
N GLN A 60 2.23 12.35 -3.97
CA GLN A 60 1.74 11.94 -5.29
C GLN A 60 2.64 12.46 -6.43
N LEU A 61 3.12 13.70 -6.33
CA LEU A 61 4.01 14.30 -7.34
C LEU A 61 5.37 13.59 -7.39
N THR A 62 5.88 13.12 -6.25
CA THR A 62 7.13 12.36 -6.18
C THR A 62 6.95 10.99 -6.84
N ALA A 63 5.84 10.31 -6.58
CA ALA A 63 5.52 9.02 -7.21
C ALA A 63 5.36 9.14 -8.73
N GLU A 64 4.69 10.20 -9.21
CA GLU A 64 4.56 10.49 -10.64
C GLU A 64 5.91 10.76 -11.30
N ARG A 65 6.81 11.51 -10.62
CA ARG A 65 8.15 11.81 -11.13
C ARG A 65 9.06 10.61 -11.16
N ASP A 66 9.01 9.74 -10.14
CA ASP A 66 9.71 8.46 -10.15
C ASP A 66 9.25 7.61 -11.34
N THR A 67 7.93 7.46 -11.50
CA THR A 67 7.34 6.75 -12.65
C THR A 67 7.82 7.33 -13.98
N GLY A 68 7.90 8.65 -14.11
CA GLY A 68 8.43 9.33 -15.30
C GLY A 68 9.92 9.08 -15.53
N ALA A 69 10.73 9.09 -14.48
CA ALA A 69 12.16 8.80 -14.54
C ALA A 69 12.42 7.34 -14.97
N LYS A 70 11.67 6.39 -14.41
CA LYS A 70 11.74 4.98 -14.79
C LYS A 70 11.40 4.72 -16.25
N ARG A 71 10.34 5.36 -16.77
CA ARG A 71 9.98 5.26 -18.20
C ARG A 71 11.11 5.70 -19.12
N SER A 72 11.94 6.65 -18.70
CA SER A 72 13.11 7.08 -19.49
C SER A 72 14.20 6.00 -19.57
N LYS A 73 14.14 4.99 -18.70
CA LYS A 73 15.08 3.88 -18.57
C LYS A 73 14.52 2.53 -19.04
N ASP A 74 13.28 2.47 -19.55
CA ASP A 74 12.64 1.20 -19.93
C ASP A 74 13.41 0.40 -21.01
N ASN A 75 14.20 1.10 -21.83
CA ASN A 75 14.99 0.51 -22.92
C ASN A 75 16.36 -0.04 -22.48
N GLU A 76 16.74 0.08 -21.21
CA GLU A 76 18.02 -0.46 -20.72
C GLU A 76 18.02 -1.99 -20.74
N ASN A 77 19.18 -2.64 -20.71
CA ASN A 77 19.25 -4.09 -20.89
C ASN A 77 18.93 -4.87 -19.59
N GLN A 78 19.37 -4.39 -18.44
CA GLN A 78 19.17 -5.06 -17.14
C GLN A 78 18.07 -4.38 -16.33
N GLY A 79 17.38 -5.14 -15.49
CA GLY A 79 16.34 -4.63 -14.60
C GLY A 79 16.88 -3.59 -13.62
N ILE A 80 18.16 -3.71 -13.22
CA ILE A 80 18.81 -2.76 -12.31
C ILE A 80 18.97 -1.39 -12.98
N ASP A 81 19.37 -1.38 -14.25
CA ASP A 81 19.52 -0.16 -15.06
C ASP A 81 18.16 0.47 -15.39
N ARG A 82 17.13 -0.38 -15.53
CA ARG A 82 15.72 0.03 -15.65
C ARG A 82 15.12 0.55 -14.33
N LEU A 83 15.87 0.52 -13.22
CA LEU A 83 15.40 0.95 -11.89
C LEU A 83 14.18 0.15 -11.39
N LYS A 84 14.05 -1.12 -11.80
CA LYS A 84 12.86 -1.93 -11.50
C LYS A 84 12.75 -2.36 -10.04
N GLY A 85 13.82 -2.25 -9.27
CA GLY A 85 13.86 -2.72 -7.89
C GLY A 85 13.15 -1.80 -6.88
N LEU A 86 12.98 -0.53 -7.22
CA LEU A 86 12.22 0.43 -6.41
C LEU A 86 10.74 0.39 -6.82
N VAL A 87 9.80 0.63 -5.93
CA VAL A 87 8.37 0.74 -6.25
C VAL A 87 7.85 2.07 -5.72
N PRO A 88 7.45 3.03 -6.59
CA PRO A 88 6.91 4.30 -6.12
C PRO A 88 5.63 4.05 -5.34
N GLU A 89 5.57 4.57 -4.12
CA GLU A 89 4.39 4.51 -3.27
C GLU A 89 4.01 5.91 -2.81
N THR A 90 2.73 6.23 -2.97
CA THR A 90 2.17 7.47 -2.43
C THR A 90 1.87 7.25 -0.94
N GLU A 91 2.68 7.86 -0.09
CA GLU A 91 2.56 7.81 1.37
C GLU A 91 1.67 8.93 1.91
N ASP A 92 0.58 9.24 1.22
CA ASP A 92 -0.43 10.16 1.75
C ASP A 92 -1.32 9.43 2.76
N TRP A 93 -0.77 9.27 3.96
CA TRP A 93 -1.50 8.72 5.11
C TRP A 93 -2.77 9.52 5.41
N HIS A 94 -2.74 10.84 5.24
CA HIS A 94 -3.89 11.70 5.50
C HIS A 94 -5.03 11.41 4.50
N ALA A 95 -4.73 11.25 3.21
CA ALA A 95 -5.73 10.85 2.23
C ALA A 95 -6.30 9.46 2.51
N LYS A 96 -5.44 8.48 2.84
CA LYS A 96 -5.88 7.11 3.20
C LYS A 96 -6.81 7.13 4.42
N VAL A 97 -6.48 7.90 5.46
CA VAL A 97 -7.31 8.07 6.65
C VAL A 97 -8.60 8.83 6.34
N CYS A 98 -8.56 9.90 5.54
CA CYS A 98 -9.76 10.64 5.13
C CYS A 98 -10.74 9.76 4.35
N PHE A 99 -10.23 8.94 3.43
CA PHE A 99 -11.04 7.97 2.70
C PHE A 99 -11.68 6.95 3.64
N LEU A 100 -10.91 6.38 4.57
CA LEU A 100 -11.42 5.44 5.56
C LEU A 100 -12.51 6.08 6.44
N LYS A 101 -12.29 7.31 6.93
CA LYS A 101 -13.28 8.07 7.71
C LYS A 101 -14.56 8.31 6.92
N ALA A 102 -14.45 8.75 5.66
CA ALA A 102 -15.61 8.97 4.80
C ALA A 102 -16.37 7.66 4.54
N HIS A 103 -15.66 6.55 4.35
CA HIS A 103 -16.26 5.24 4.17
C HIS A 103 -17.03 4.79 5.43
N ILE A 104 -16.40 4.87 6.61
CA ILE A 104 -17.05 4.54 7.88
C ILE A 104 -18.29 5.42 8.09
N LEU A 105 -18.17 6.73 7.86
CA LEU A 105 -19.28 7.67 8.00
C LEU A 105 -20.45 7.32 7.08
N HIS A 106 -20.19 7.05 5.80
CA HIS A 106 -21.21 6.60 4.86
C HIS A 106 -21.93 5.33 5.31
N ARG A 107 -21.19 4.36 5.90
CA ARG A 107 -21.78 3.12 6.43
C ARG A 107 -22.66 3.37 7.65
N VAL A 108 -22.19 4.18 8.59
CA VAL A 108 -22.97 4.61 9.76
C VAL A 108 -24.26 5.28 9.30
N MET A 109 -24.16 6.24 8.37
CA MET A 109 -25.32 6.93 7.79
C MET A 109 -26.31 5.95 7.17
N LYS A 110 -25.84 5.01 6.34
CA LYS A 110 -26.70 3.99 5.72
C LYS A 110 -27.40 3.11 6.76
N LYS A 111 -26.69 2.66 7.81
CA LYS A 111 -27.26 1.80 8.87
C LYS A 111 -28.30 2.54 9.72
N LEU A 112 -28.12 3.85 9.89
CA LEU A 112 -29.07 4.73 10.58
C LEU A 112 -30.18 5.27 9.65
N GLY A 113 -30.18 4.90 8.37
CA GLY A 113 -31.16 5.38 7.40
C GLY A 113 -31.04 6.88 7.05
N LEU A 114 -29.85 7.46 7.21
CA LEU A 114 -29.54 8.86 6.96
C LEU A 114 -29.05 9.07 5.52
N ASN A 115 -29.61 10.06 4.83
CA ASN A 115 -29.14 10.51 3.52
C ASN A 115 -28.18 11.71 3.63
N THR A 116 -28.29 12.48 4.71
CA THR A 116 -27.44 13.64 5.02
C THR A 116 -26.99 13.62 6.48
N LEU A 117 -25.93 14.37 6.82
CA LEU A 117 -25.39 14.42 8.18
C LEU A 117 -26.29 15.19 9.16
N ASP A 118 -27.19 16.02 8.64
CA ASP A 118 -28.10 16.84 9.43
C ASP A 118 -29.43 16.11 9.71
N GLU A 119 -29.64 14.92 9.13
CA GLU A 119 -30.82 14.09 9.37
C GLU A 119 -30.75 13.42 10.75
N THR A 120 -31.93 13.26 11.35
CA THR A 120 -32.09 12.44 12.55
C THR A 120 -32.63 11.06 12.13
N PRO A 121 -32.16 9.97 12.75
CA PRO A 121 -32.63 8.63 12.41
C PRO A 121 -34.15 8.52 12.64
N SER A 122 -34.90 8.15 11.59
CA SER A 122 -36.37 8.12 11.62
C SER A 122 -36.97 7.05 12.54
N SER A 123 -36.18 6.02 12.87
CA SER A 123 -36.56 4.97 13.81
C SER A 123 -35.32 4.55 14.59
N ASP A 124 -35.17 5.05 15.81
CA ASP A 124 -34.00 4.76 16.63
C ASP A 124 -34.11 3.36 17.27
N SER A 125 -34.01 2.31 16.44
CA SER A 125 -34.00 0.93 16.93
C SER A 125 -32.64 0.53 17.52
N THR A 126 -31.61 1.35 17.33
CA THR A 126 -30.22 1.04 17.70
C THR A 126 -29.79 1.75 18.98
N PHE A 127 -30.08 3.06 19.09
CA PHE A 127 -29.69 3.91 20.22
C PHE A 127 -30.89 4.56 20.93
N GLY A 128 -32.11 4.05 20.69
CA GLY A 128 -33.34 4.58 21.28
C GLY A 128 -33.46 4.30 22.78
N ASP A 129 -34.65 3.92 23.24
CA ASP A 129 -34.94 3.77 24.68
C ASP A 129 -33.97 2.86 25.43
N ILE A 130 -33.39 1.87 24.75
CA ILE A 130 -32.40 0.95 25.32
C ILE A 130 -31.11 1.69 25.67
N PHE A 131 -30.56 2.52 24.79
CA PHE A 131 -29.30 3.23 25.09
C PHE A 131 -29.56 4.37 26.08
N LEU A 132 -30.61 5.16 25.87
CA LEU A 132 -30.90 6.32 26.72
C LEU A 132 -31.27 5.95 28.16
N ASN A 133 -31.95 4.83 28.38
CA ASN A 133 -32.41 4.42 29.73
C ASN A 133 -31.55 3.32 30.38
N SER A 134 -30.43 2.92 29.77
CA SER A 134 -29.54 1.89 30.31
C SER A 134 -28.41 2.42 31.20
N SER A 135 -27.84 1.53 32.01
CA SER A 135 -26.58 1.76 32.73
C SER A 135 -25.41 1.93 31.76
N ASP A 136 -24.36 2.64 32.18
CA ASP A 136 -23.20 2.96 31.32
C ASP A 136 -22.55 1.72 30.68
N ALA A 137 -22.39 0.62 31.43
CA ALA A 137 -21.84 -0.64 30.87
C ALA A 137 -22.69 -1.21 29.72
N LYS A 138 -24.03 -1.09 29.81
CA LYS A 138 -24.95 -1.58 28.77
C LYS A 138 -24.99 -0.65 27.56
N ARG A 139 -24.76 0.65 27.77
CA ARG A 139 -24.57 1.62 26.68
C ARG A 139 -23.29 1.33 25.92
N GLU A 140 -22.20 1.09 26.64
CA GLU A 140 -20.93 0.71 26.06
C GLU A 140 -21.06 -0.58 25.23
N ASP A 141 -21.68 -1.63 25.78
CA ASP A 141 -21.94 -2.89 25.05
C ASP A 141 -22.79 -2.66 23.79
N ALA A 142 -23.88 -1.88 23.88
CA ALA A 142 -24.73 -1.57 22.73
C ALA A 142 -23.97 -0.81 21.63
N PHE A 143 -23.14 0.16 22.01
CA PHE A 143 -22.29 0.90 21.10
C PHE A 143 -21.22 0.00 20.45
N MET A 144 -20.54 -0.83 21.24
CA MET A 144 -19.50 -1.72 20.73
C MET A 144 -20.08 -2.80 19.81
N ASN A 145 -21.28 -3.31 20.08
CA ASN A 145 -21.99 -4.21 19.19
C ASN A 145 -22.36 -3.53 17.86
N PHE A 146 -22.87 -2.29 17.90
CA PHE A 146 -23.16 -1.53 16.70
C PHE A 146 -21.91 -1.31 15.82
N VAL A 147 -20.78 -0.94 16.44
CA VAL A 147 -19.49 -0.78 15.77
C VAL A 147 -19.01 -2.13 15.21
N SER A 148 -19.09 -3.20 16.00
CA SER A 148 -18.66 -4.54 15.58
C SER A 148 -19.44 -5.03 14.38
N ASP A 149 -20.76 -4.83 14.33
CA ASP A 149 -21.57 -5.16 13.16
C ASP A 149 -21.11 -4.42 11.89
N ILE A 150 -20.85 -3.10 12.00
CA ILE A 150 -20.39 -2.28 10.85
C ILE A 150 -19.05 -2.80 10.33
N VAL A 151 -18.16 -3.17 11.26
CA VAL A 151 -16.85 -3.74 10.93
C VAL A 151 -17.06 -5.12 10.29
N ASN A 152 -17.72 -6.05 10.97
CA ASN A 152 -17.90 -7.44 10.53
C ASN A 152 -18.61 -7.56 9.18
N GLU A 153 -19.66 -6.77 8.93
CA GLU A 153 -20.42 -6.80 7.67
C GLU A 153 -19.54 -6.48 6.45
N TYR A 154 -18.44 -5.75 6.64
CA TYR A 154 -17.63 -5.23 5.53
C TYR A 154 -16.12 -5.47 5.63
N THR A 155 -15.62 -6.09 6.71
CA THR A 155 -14.24 -6.60 6.82
C THR A 155 -14.08 -8.04 6.32
N HIS A 156 -15.13 -8.68 5.78
CA HIS A 156 -15.01 -9.99 5.11
C HIS A 156 -13.98 -10.00 3.95
N GLY A 157 -13.60 -8.85 3.40
CA GLY A 157 -12.50 -8.71 2.42
C GLY A 157 -11.16 -8.26 3.01
N PHE A 158 -11.13 -7.88 4.29
CA PHE A 158 -9.93 -7.68 5.11
C PHE A 158 -9.71 -8.88 6.02
N GLU A 159 -9.91 -10.09 5.49
CA GLU A 159 -8.95 -11.13 5.83
C GLU A 159 -7.60 -10.59 5.36
N THR A 160 -6.93 -9.81 6.23
CA THR A 160 -5.48 -9.81 6.29
C THR A 160 -5.15 -11.28 6.22
N ASN A 161 -4.64 -11.75 5.07
CA ASN A 161 -4.33 -13.15 4.84
C ASN A 161 -3.86 -13.69 6.18
N GLN A 162 -4.68 -14.55 6.79
CA GLN A 162 -4.27 -15.23 8.01
C GLN A 162 -2.90 -15.75 7.66
N LEU A 163 -1.90 -15.21 8.36
CA LEU A 163 -0.49 -15.46 8.22
C LEU A 163 -0.29 -16.78 7.49
N GLN A 164 -0.06 -16.73 6.18
CA GLN A 164 0.54 -17.86 5.49
C GLN A 164 1.95 -17.94 6.05
N ASN A 165 2.06 -18.60 7.21
CA ASN A 165 3.28 -18.96 7.91
C ASN A 165 4.40 -17.94 7.79
N VAL A 166 4.19 -16.70 8.26
CA VAL A 166 5.34 -15.87 8.67
C VAL A 166 5.90 -16.58 9.88
N LYS A 167 6.96 -17.37 9.67
CA LYS A 167 7.65 -18.01 10.78
C LYS A 167 8.20 -16.88 11.64
N GLU A 168 8.20 -17.05 12.96
CA GLU A 168 8.81 -16.13 13.95
C GLU A 168 10.28 -15.75 13.66
N GLN A 169 10.88 -16.35 12.63
CA GLN A 169 12.25 -16.13 12.17
C GLN A 169 12.35 -15.28 10.91
N ASP A 170 11.25 -14.82 10.30
CA ASP A 170 11.33 -13.93 9.14
C ASP A 170 11.81 -12.54 9.59
N PRO A 171 13.04 -12.13 9.20
CA PRO A 171 13.60 -10.89 9.67
C PRO A 171 12.85 -9.72 9.04
N VAL A 172 12.13 -8.96 9.87
CA VAL A 172 11.61 -7.64 9.50
C VAL A 172 12.80 -6.69 9.42
N LEU A 173 13.34 -6.50 8.22
CA LEU A 173 14.41 -5.55 7.97
C LEU A 173 13.80 -4.16 7.75
N ALA A 174 13.74 -3.38 8.82
CA ALA A 174 13.54 -1.94 8.72
C ALA A 174 14.88 -1.27 8.39
N TYR A 175 14.97 -0.58 7.26
CA TYR A 175 16.15 0.21 6.90
C TYR A 175 15.91 1.68 7.30
N ALA A 176 16.93 2.28 7.93
CA ALA A 176 17.00 3.67 8.37
C ALA A 176 17.69 4.58 7.34
#